data_AF-A0A2N2MA86-F1
#
_entry.id   AF-A0A2N2MA86-F1
#
_cell.length_a   1.000
_cell.length_b   1.000
_cell.length_c   1.000
_cell.angle_alpha   90.00
_cell.angle_beta   90.00
_cell.angle_gamma   90.00
#
_symmetry.space_group_name_H-M   'P 1'
#
loop_
_entity.id
_entity.type
_entity.pdbx_description
1 polymer ?
#
loop_
_entity_poly.entity_id
_entity_poly.type
_entity_poly.pdbx_seq_one_letter_code
_entity_poly.pdbx_strand_id
1 'polypeptide(L)'
;MDIMAILLGFLFMGYSAKLLYSWWLKPKDSANLARKKRKEYRDDLFFMPQTLMFGFYDKNPGFEIWINRLASLFFLFISIMVIYVGFFGPFHAK
;
A
#
# COMPACT_ATOMS: atom_id res chain seq x y z
N MET A 1 -0.18 -9.71 26.63
CA MET A 1 0.54 -9.05 25.52
C MET A 1 0.65 -10.02 24.37
N ASP A 2 0.05 -9.75 23.20
CA ASP A 2 0.26 -10.60 22.01
C ASP A 2 1.44 -10.07 21.20
N ILE A 3 2.62 -10.62 21.51
CA ILE A 3 3.90 -10.21 20.92
C ILE A 3 3.92 -10.45 19.41
N MET A 4 3.21 -11.46 18.90
CA MET A 4 3.17 -11.78 17.47
C MET A 4 2.39 -10.73 16.70
N ALA A 5 1.25 -10.28 17.23
CA ALA A 5 0.46 -9.19 16.65
C ALA A 5 1.24 -7.86 16.62
N ILE A 6 1.97 -7.56 17.70
CA ILE A 6 2.81 -6.35 17.79
C ILE A 6 3.96 -6.39 16.76
N LEU A 7 4.69 -7.50 16.68
CA LEU A 7 5.76 -7.68 15.69
C LEU A 7 5.23 -7.52 14.26
N LEU A 8 4.10 -8.16 13.94
CA LEU A 8 3.47 -8.03 12.63
C LEU A 8 3.04 -6.58 12.36
N GLY A 9 2.51 -5.89 13.37
CA GLY A 9 2.16 -4.48 13.31
C GLY A 9 3.36 -3.57 13.02
N PHE A 10 4.53 -3.81 13.63
CA PHE A 10 5.74 -3.03 13.34
C PHE A 10 6.30 -3.31 11.94
N LEU A 11 6.32 -4.56 11.50
CA LEU A 11 6.76 -4.93 10.15
C LEU A 11 5.87 -4.28 9.08
N PHE A 12 4.55 -4.33 9.27
CA PHE A 12 3.59 -3.71 8.37
C PHE A 12 3.68 -2.18 8.39
N MET A 13 4.03 -1.58 9.53
CA MET A 13 4.21 -0.14 9.68
C MET A 13 5.42 0.33 8.87
N GLY A 14 6.54 -0.40 8.96
CA GLY A 14 7.73 -0.13 8.17
C GLY A 14 7.47 -0.24 6.66
N TYR A 15 6.72 -1.26 6.24
CA TYR A 15 6.32 -1.40 4.84
C TYR A 15 5.43 -0.25 4.35
N SER A 16 4.43 0.12 5.14
CA SER A 16 3.49 1.21 4.84
C SER A 16 4.19 2.57 4.79
N ALA A 17 5.13 2.82 5.71
CA ALA A 17 5.96 4.03 5.71
C ALA A 17 6.86 4.11 4.47
N LYS A 18 7.46 2.98 4.04
CA LYS A 18 8.26 2.92 2.81
C LYS A 18 7.42 3.21 1.57
N LEU A 19 6.21 2.65 1.50
CA LEU A 19 5.25 2.95 0.42
C LEU A 19 4.88 4.43 0.43
N LEU A 20 4.53 4.97 1.59
CA LEU A 20 4.20 6.38 1.77
C LEU A 20 5.36 7.27 1.27
N TYR A 21 6.59 7.00 1.70
CA TYR A 21 7.80 7.71 1.26
C TYR A 21 7.96 7.69 -0.26
N SER A 22 7.79 6.52 -0.88
CA SER A 22 7.94 6.34 -2.32
C SER A 22 6.92 7.17 -3.12
N TRP A 23 5.64 7.14 -2.72
CA TRP A 23 4.56 7.84 -3.41
C TRP A 23 4.43 9.32 -3.05
N TRP A 24 5.07 9.77 -1.96
CA TRP A 24 5.11 11.19 -1.57
C TRP A 24 6.31 11.93 -2.16
N LEU A 25 7.52 11.40 -2.01
CA LEU A 25 8.75 12.10 -2.37
C LEU A 25 9.24 11.80 -3.79
N LYS A 26 8.96 10.61 -4.32
CA LYS A 26 9.34 10.21 -5.70
C LYS A 26 8.14 9.71 -6.52
N PRO A 27 7.01 10.44 -6.56
CA PRO A 27 5.80 9.98 -7.22
C PRO A 27 5.99 9.71 -8.72
N LYS A 28 6.82 10.51 -9.40
CA LYS A 28 7.09 10.36 -10.84
C LYS A 28 7.84 9.05 -11.14
N ASP A 29 8.86 8.72 -10.36
CA ASP A 29 9.65 7.50 -10.54
C ASP A 29 8.81 6.26 -10.23
N SER A 30 8.00 6.31 -9.17
CA SER A 30 7.10 5.22 -8.80
C SER A 30 5.99 5.00 -9.81
N ALA A 31 5.40 6.08 -10.36
CA ALA A 31 4.43 5.99 -11.44
C ALA A 31 5.04 5.44 -12.72
N ASN A 32 6.28 5.82 -13.06
CA ASN A 32 6.99 5.28 -14.21
C ASN A 32 7.32 3.79 -14.04
N LEU A 33 7.75 3.38 -12.83
CA LEU A 33 7.99 1.98 -12.50
C LEU A 33 6.70 1.16 -12.58
N ALA A 34 5.59 1.70 -12.06
CA ALA A 34 4.27 1.06 -12.14
C ALA A 34 3.82 0.94 -13.61
N ARG A 35 4.00 1.99 -14.42
CA ARG A 35 3.71 1.97 -15.86
C ARG A 35 4.55 0.93 -16.61
N LYS A 36 5.84 0.80 -16.29
CA LYS A 36 6.72 -0.23 -16.86
C LYS A 36 6.21 -1.63 -16.54
N LYS A 37 5.94 -1.92 -15.27
CA LYS A 37 5.37 -3.20 -14.84
C LYS A 37 4.03 -3.49 -15.52
N ARG A 38 3.14 -2.50 -15.63
CA ARG A 38 1.85 -2.63 -16.32
C ARG A 38 1.98 -2.92 -17.81
N LYS A 39 3.09 -2.51 -18.44
CA LYS A 39 3.37 -2.86 -19.83
C LYS A 39 3.78 -4.33 -19.91
N GLU A 40 4.72 -4.75 -19.07
CA GLU A 40 5.14 -6.17 -18.94
C GLU A 40 3.91 -7.07 -18.69
N TYR A 41 3.06 -6.73 -17.72
CA TYR A 41 1.83 -7.50 -17.44
C TYR A 41 0.80 -7.50 -18.59
N ARG A 42 0.73 -6.45 -19.40
CA ARG A 42 -0.20 -6.41 -20.54
C ARG A 42 0.31 -7.27 -21.69
N ASP A 43 1.61 -7.35 -21.86
CA ASP A 43 2.25 -8.21 -22.84
C ASP A 43 2.03 -9.69 -22.48
N ASP A 44 2.01 -10.02 -21.18
CA ASP A 44 1.80 -11.40 -20.66
C ASP A 44 0.32 -11.80 -20.46
N LEU A 45 -0.56 -10.86 -20.10
CA LEU A 45 -1.95 -11.11 -19.70
C LEU A 45 -2.91 -10.23 -20.51
N PHE A 46 -3.01 -10.53 -21.80
CA PHE A 46 -4.06 -9.99 -22.66
C PHE A 46 -5.44 -10.36 -22.06
N PHE A 47 -6.25 -9.36 -21.67
CA PHE A 47 -7.67 -9.47 -21.27
C PHE A 47 -8.05 -9.72 -19.80
N MET A 48 -7.24 -9.35 -18.81
CA MET A 48 -7.72 -9.30 -17.41
C MET A 48 -8.43 -7.96 -17.10
N PRO A 49 -9.52 -7.92 -16.31
CA PRO A 49 -10.18 -6.67 -15.90
C PRO A 49 -9.24 -5.64 -15.25
N GLN A 50 -8.16 -6.13 -14.64
CA GLN A 50 -7.07 -5.33 -14.08
C GLN A 50 -6.38 -4.45 -15.15
N THR A 51 -6.33 -4.90 -16.39
CA THR A 51 -5.78 -4.11 -17.52
C THR A 51 -6.66 -2.91 -17.91
N LEU A 52 -7.97 -2.94 -17.62
CA LEU A 52 -8.84 -1.76 -17.80
C LEU A 52 -8.52 -0.68 -16.76
N MET A 53 -8.30 -1.09 -15.50
CA MET A 53 -7.81 -0.21 -14.43
C MET A 53 -6.44 0.39 -14.79
N PHE A 54 -5.55 -0.40 -15.39
CA PHE A 54 -4.26 0.06 -15.90
C PHE A 54 -4.39 1.13 -16.99
N GLY A 55 -5.34 0.95 -17.92
CA GLY A 55 -5.65 1.96 -18.94
C GLY A 55 -6.19 3.27 -18.35
N PHE A 56 -7.00 3.19 -17.29
CA PHE A 56 -7.48 4.37 -16.58
C PHE A 56 -6.36 5.12 -15.86
N TYR A 57 -5.49 4.41 -15.15
CA TYR A 57 -4.34 5.00 -14.44
C TYR A 57 -3.30 5.61 -15.39
N ASP A 58 -3.05 4.99 -16.54
CA ASP A 58 -2.14 5.56 -17.55
C ASP A 58 -2.67 6.87 -18.15
N LYS A 59 -4.00 7.03 -18.26
CA LYS A 59 -4.64 8.28 -18.69
C LYS A 59 -4.70 9.33 -17.57
N ASN A 60 -4.70 8.89 -16.30
CA ASN A 60 -4.87 9.74 -15.13
C ASN A 60 -3.77 9.49 -14.07
N PRO A 61 -2.50 9.80 -14.37
CA PRO A 61 -1.38 9.52 -13.45
C PRO A 61 -1.50 10.27 -12.12
N GLY A 62 -2.12 11.46 -12.12
CA GLY A 62 -2.39 12.22 -10.90
C GLY A 62 -3.36 11.50 -9.95
N PHE A 63 -4.39 10.84 -10.49
CA PHE A 63 -5.33 10.05 -9.70
C PHE A 63 -4.66 8.81 -9.10
N GLU A 64 -3.81 8.12 -9.87
CA GLU A 64 -3.03 6.98 -9.39
C GLU A 64 -2.14 7.38 -8.20
N ILE A 65 -1.44 8.51 -8.30
CA ILE A 65 -0.59 9.00 -7.21
C ILE A 65 -1.44 9.31 -5.97
N TRP A 66 -2.57 9.99 -6.17
CA TRP A 66 -3.47 10.37 -5.08
C TRP A 66 -4.05 9.16 -4.35
N ILE A 67 -4.55 8.15 -5.07
CA ILE A 67 -5.15 6.96 -4.45
C ILE A 67 -4.08 6.10 -3.74
N ASN A 68 -2.86 6.01 -4.28
CA ASN A 68 -1.76 5.31 -3.62
C ASN A 68 -1.30 6.02 -2.33
N ARG A 69 -1.33 7.35 -2.29
CA ARG A 69 -1.06 8.12 -1.06
C ARG A 69 -2.11 7.85 0.00
N LEU A 70 -3.40 7.87 -0.38
CA LEU A 70 -4.50 7.55 0.54
C LEU A 70 -4.40 6.12 1.07
N ALA A 71 -4.16 5.15 0.17
CA ALA A 71 -3.99 3.75 0.56
C ALA A 71 -2.80 3.57 1.52
N SER A 72 -1.68 4.24 1.27
CA SER A 72 -0.50 4.18 2.15
C SER A 72 -0.77 4.75 3.53
N LEU A 73 -1.52 5.86 3.63
CA LEU A 73 -1.95 6.44 4.90
C LEU A 73 -2.93 5.52 5.64
N PHE A 74 -3.86 4.90 4.93
CA PHE A 74 -4.81 3.95 5.50
C PHE A 74 -4.10 2.70 6.06
N PHE A 75 -3.14 2.14 5.32
CA PHE A 75 -2.34 1.01 5.82
C PHE A 75 -1.49 1.39 7.04
N LEU A 76 -0.92 2.59 7.06
CA LEU A 76 -0.19 3.08 8.24
C LEU A 76 -1.13 3.18 9.45
N PHE A 77 -2.33 3.72 9.27
CA PHE A 77 -3.34 3.80 10.32
C PHE A 77 -3.73 2.41 10.85
N ILE A 78 -4.01 1.45 9.96
CA ILE A 78 -4.29 0.06 10.36
C ILE A 78 -3.13 -0.51 11.17
N SER A 79 -1.90 -0.28 10.73
CA SER A 79 -0.71 -0.77 11.43
C SER A 79 -0.63 -0.26 12.87
N ILE A 80 -0.93 1.02 13.08
CA ILE A 80 -0.97 1.64 14.41
C ILE A 80 -2.10 1.02 15.23
N MET A 81 -3.27 0.80 14.64
CA MET A 81 -4.41 0.13 15.32
C MET A 81 -4.06 -1.31 15.72
N VAL A 82 -3.38 -2.08 14.88
CA VAL A 82 -2.92 -3.45 15.19
C VAL A 82 -1.94 -3.42 16.36
N ILE A 83 -0.98 -2.49 16.37
CA ILE A 83 -0.04 -2.32 17.49
C ILE A 83 -0.82 -1.96 18.77
N TYR A 84 -1.74 -0.99 18.69
CA TYR A 84 -2.55 -0.55 19.82
C TYR A 84 -3.37 -1.70 20.42
N VAL A 85 -4.08 -2.47 19.58
CA VAL A 85 -4.84 -3.66 20.03
C VAL A 85 -3.90 -4.75 20.54
N GLY A 86 -2.70 -4.89 19.99
CA GLY A 86 -1.70 -5.83 20.51
C GLY A 86 -1.21 -5.51 21.94
N PHE A 87 -1.18 -4.22 22.31
CA PHE A 87 -0.83 -3.76 23.66
C PHE A 87 -2.02 -3.72 24.62
N PHE A 88 -3.19 -3.26 24.16
CA PHE A 88 -4.36 -2.93 24.99
C PHE A 88 -5.59 -3.81 24.72
N GLY A 89 -5.45 -4.84 23.90
CA GLY A 89 -6.56 -5.68 23.45
C GLY A 89 -7.25 -6.43 24.58
N PRO A 90 -8.51 -6.85 24.37
CA PRO A 90 -9.35 -7.49 25.38
C PRO A 90 -8.78 -8.82 25.92
N PHE A 91 -7.81 -9.42 25.21
CA PHE A 91 -7.09 -10.61 25.66
C PHE A 91 -6.11 -10.35 26.82
N HIS A 92 -5.95 -9.10 27.29
CA HIS A 92 -5.12 -8.76 28.48
C HIS A 92 -5.92 -8.12 29.59
N ALA A 93 -7.21 -7.90 29.37
CA ALA A 93 -8.16 -7.40 30.36
C ALA A 93 -8.82 -8.54 31.16
N LYS A 94 -8.16 -9.69 31.27
CA LYS A 94 -8.55 -10.80 32.16
C LYS A 94 -7.46 -11.06 33.18
#